data_AF-A0A1H1P9T2-F1
#
_entry.id   AF-A0A1H1P9T2-F1
#
_cell.length_a   1.000
_cell.length_b   1.000
_cell.length_c   1.000
_cell.angle_alpha   90.00
_cell.angle_beta   90.00
_cell.angle_gamma   90.00
#
_symmetry.space_group_name_H-M   'P 1'
#
loop_
_entity.id
_entity.type
_entity.pdbx_description
1 polymer ?
#
loop_
_entity_poly.entity_id
_entity_poly.type
_entity_poly.pdbx_seq_one_letter_code
_entity_poly.pdbx_strand_id
1 'polypeptide(L)'
;MTVYEGASRHAWWMLGALTVAVLFVAVIDRFHGHSTLAFAAAIVGLVVANRRMLSFNCPHCGKNLFVRGLFVMPWPNRTCGKCGARLDRKER
;
A
#
# COMPACT_ATOMS: atom_id res chain seq x y z
N MET A 1 12.77 14.00 -2.20
CA MET A 1 12.16 12.94 -1.38
C MET A 1 12.86 11.65 -1.69
N THR A 2 13.12 10.83 -0.68
CA THR A 2 13.64 9.47 -0.90
C THR A 2 12.52 8.55 -1.39
N VAL A 3 12.88 7.43 -2.02
CA VAL A 3 11.90 6.43 -2.46
C VAL A 3 11.13 5.90 -1.24
N TYR A 4 11.79 5.78 -0.09
CA TYR A 4 11.17 5.38 1.18
C TYR A 4 10.11 6.37 1.66
N GLU A 5 10.35 7.68 1.61
CA GLU A 5 9.35 8.70 2.01
C GLU A 5 8.11 8.65 1.13
N GLY A 6 8.30 8.50 -0.19
CA GLY A 6 7.19 8.36 -1.14
C GLY A 6 6.35 7.10 -0.85
N ALA A 7 7.03 5.97 -0.63
CA ALA A 7 6.39 4.71 -0.30
C ALA A 7 5.66 4.76 1.06
N SER A 8 6.26 5.41 2.06
CA SER A 8 5.67 5.54 3.41
C SER A 8 4.42 6.42 3.40
N ARG A 9 4.44 7.52 2.64
CA ARG A 9 3.24 8.34 2.44
C ARG A 9 2.12 7.57 1.75
N HIS A 10 2.47 6.73 0.77
CA HIS A 10 1.49 5.86 0.12
C HIS A 10 0.91 4.82 1.10
N ALA A 11 1.74 4.23 1.96
CA ALA A 11 1.27 3.30 3.00
C ALA A 11 0.27 3.95 3.97
N TRP A 12 0.55 5.18 4.42
CA TRP A 12 -0.39 5.96 5.25
C TRP A 12 -1.69 6.29 4.52
N TRP A 13 -1.59 6.69 3.25
CA TRP A 13 -2.77 6.95 2.43
C TRP A 13 -3.61 5.68 2.23
N MET A 14 -2.98 4.53 2.01
CA MET A 14 -3.65 3.24 1.90
C MET A 14 -4.31 2.81 3.21
N LEU A 15 -3.69 3.10 4.36
CA LEU A 15 -4.31 2.87 5.67
C LEU A 15 -5.58 3.71 5.80
N GLY A 16 -5.53 5.00 5.43
CA GLY A 16 -6.71 5.85 5.39
C GLY A 16 -7.79 5.33 4.43
N ALA A 17 -7.41 4.90 3.22
CA ALA A 17 -8.34 4.32 2.25
C ALA A 17 -9.01 3.04 2.79
N LEU A 18 -8.26 2.17 3.47
CA LEU A 18 -8.80 0.99 4.14
C LEU A 18 -9.80 1.37 5.22
N THR A 19 -9.46 2.33 6.09
CA THR A 19 -10.37 2.81 7.13
C THR A 19 -11.67 3.36 6.52
N VAL A 20 -11.58 4.17 5.46
CA VAL A 20 -12.76 4.70 4.76
C VAL A 20 -13.59 3.58 4.13
N ALA A 21 -12.96 2.59 3.50
CA ALA A 21 -13.66 1.45 2.91
C ALA A 21 -14.39 0.61 3.96
N VAL A 22 -13.77 0.36 5.12
CA VAL A 22 -14.39 -0.35 6.24
C VAL A 22 -15.58 0.45 6.79
N LEU A 23 -15.43 1.76 7.00
CA LEU A 23 -16.52 2.63 7.45
C LEU A 23 -17.67 2.65 6.43
N PHE A 24 -17.35 2.72 5.14
CA PHE A 24 -18.35 2.69 4.07
C PHE A 24 -19.18 1.40 4.12
N VAL A 25 -18.52 0.24 4.19
CA VAL A 25 -19.22 -1.04 4.30
C VAL A 25 -20.05 -1.09 5.58
N ALA A 26 -19.51 -0.68 6.73
CA ALA A 26 -20.23 -0.68 8.00
C ALA A 26 -21.48 0.22 7.98
N VAL A 27 -21.39 1.39 7.35
CA VAL A 27 -22.54 2.29 7.17
C VAL A 27 -23.59 1.64 6.27
N ILE A 28 -23.20 1.12 5.10
CA ILE A 28 -24.16 0.48 4.19
C ILE A 28 -24.83 -0.73 4.84
N ASP A 29 -24.05 -1.59 5.50
CA ASP A 29 -24.56 -2.77 6.19
C ASP A 29 -25.58 -2.39 7.27
N ARG A 30 -25.30 -1.31 8.02
CA ARG A 30 -26.18 -0.82 9.09
C ARG A 30 -27.52 -0.27 8.58
N PHE A 31 -27.57 0.31 7.38
CA PHE A 31 -28.76 0.95 6.82
C PHE A 31 -29.53 0.07 5.82
N HIS A 32 -28.84 -0.76 5.05
CA HIS A 32 -29.43 -1.54 3.93
C HIS A 32 -29.30 -3.05 4.11
N GLY A 33 -28.67 -3.53 5.20
CA GLY A 33 -28.37 -4.96 5.42
C GLY A 33 -27.18 -5.46 4.59
N HIS A 34 -26.86 -6.75 4.72
CA HIS A 34 -25.69 -7.39 4.07
C HIS A 34 -25.71 -7.19 2.54
N SER A 35 -24.94 -6.21 2.08
CA SER A 35 -24.91 -5.78 0.68
C SER A 35 -23.61 -6.22 0.02
N THR A 36 -23.64 -7.38 -0.65
CA THR A 36 -22.47 -7.95 -1.37
C THR A 36 -21.87 -6.99 -2.40
N LEU A 37 -22.71 -6.14 -3.01
CA LEU A 37 -22.29 -5.10 -3.96
C LEU A 37 -21.41 -4.02 -3.32
N ALA A 38 -21.75 -3.55 -2.12
CA ALA A 38 -20.97 -2.54 -1.42
C ALA A 38 -19.60 -3.08 -0.99
N PHE A 39 -19.58 -4.34 -0.55
CA PHE A 39 -18.34 -5.04 -0.23
C PHE A 39 -17.46 -5.25 -1.46
N ALA A 40 -18.04 -5.67 -2.59
CA ALA A 40 -17.32 -5.82 -3.85
C ALA A 40 -16.74 -4.48 -4.34
N ALA A 41 -17.52 -3.40 -4.28
CA ALA A 41 -17.06 -2.06 -4.63
C ALA A 41 -15.90 -1.59 -3.75
N ALA A 42 -15.96 -1.85 -2.43
CA ALA A 42 -14.88 -1.53 -1.50
C ALA A 42 -13.59 -2.28 -1.84
N ILE A 43 -13.66 -3.59 -2.12
CA ILE A 43 -12.50 -4.39 -2.51
C ILE A 43 -11.90 -3.86 -3.81
N VAL A 44 -12.71 -3.67 -4.85
CA VAL A 44 -12.24 -3.17 -6.15
C VAL A 44 -11.58 -1.79 -5.99
N GLY A 45 -12.19 -0.90 -5.21
CA GLY A 45 -11.64 0.42 -4.89
C GLY A 45 -10.28 0.32 -4.21
N LEU A 46 -10.12 -0.55 -3.21
CA LEU A 46 -8.84 -0.77 -2.52
C LEU A 46 -7.77 -1.36 -3.42
N VAL A 47 -8.12 -2.32 -4.29
CA VAL A 47 -7.17 -2.92 -5.25
C VAL A 47 -6.67 -1.86 -6.23
N VAL A 48 -7.56 -1.01 -6.76
CA VAL A 48 -7.20 0.08 -7.67
C VAL A 48 -6.33 1.11 -6.96
N ALA A 49 -6.72 1.53 -5.75
CA ALA A 49 -5.97 2.45 -4.91
C ALA A 49 -4.53 1.94 -4.64
N ASN A 50 -4.39 0.63 -4.40
CA ASN A 50 -3.11 -0.01 -4.10
C ASN A 50 -2.22 -0.24 -5.33
N ARG A 51 -2.69 -0.02 -6.58
CA ARG A 51 -1.86 -0.27 -7.78
C ARG A 51 -0.54 0.49 -7.78
N ARG A 52 -0.52 1.68 -7.16
CA ARG A 52 0.69 2.51 -7.07
C ARG A 52 1.80 1.88 -6.23
N MET A 53 1.49 0.88 -5.40
CA MET A 53 2.46 0.08 -4.65
C MET A 53 3.51 -0.58 -5.56
N LEU A 54 3.13 -0.97 -6.78
CA LEU A 54 4.00 -1.66 -7.74
C LEU A 54 5.11 -0.78 -8.31
N SER A 55 4.97 0.55 -8.27
CA SER A 55 5.97 1.47 -8.80
C SER A 55 7.08 1.83 -7.81
N PHE A 56 6.93 1.48 -6.52
CA PHE A 56 7.96 1.72 -5.51
C PHE A 56 9.03 0.63 -5.58
N ASN A 57 9.99 0.83 -6.48
CA ASN A 57 11.11 -0.08 -6.71
C ASN A 57 12.43 0.56 -6.26
N CYS A 58 13.38 -0.29 -5.83
CA CYS A 58 14.72 0.14 -5.48
C CYS A 58 15.43 0.69 -6.74
N PRO A 59 16.03 1.90 -6.68
CA PRO A 59 16.67 2.52 -7.84
C PRO A 59 17.91 1.76 -8.35
N HIS A 60 18.59 0.99 -7.48
CA HIS A 60 19.82 0.27 -7.86
C HIS A 60 19.56 -1.12 -8.45
N CYS A 61 18.50 -1.82 -8.04
CA CYS A 61 18.30 -3.22 -8.41
C CYS A 61 16.88 -3.59 -8.86
N GLY A 62 15.96 -2.62 -8.89
CA GLY A 62 14.58 -2.80 -9.34
C GLY A 62 13.66 -3.59 -8.41
N LYS A 63 14.15 -4.10 -7.26
CA LYS A 63 13.31 -4.85 -6.31
C LYS A 63 12.26 -3.96 -5.65
N ASN A 64 11.01 -4.40 -5.61
CA ASN A 64 9.91 -3.67 -4.97
C ASN A 64 10.11 -3.55 -3.45
N LEU A 65 9.83 -2.37 -2.88
CA LEU A 65 10.06 -2.05 -1.47
C LEU A 65 9.13 -2.77 -0.50
N PHE A 66 7.96 -3.20 -0.96
CA PHE A 66 6.93 -3.83 -0.15
C PHE A 66 6.98 -5.36 -0.22
N VAL A 67 7.68 -5.93 -1.20
CA VAL A 67 7.78 -7.38 -1.40
C VAL A 67 8.97 -7.94 -0.62
N ARG A 68 8.69 -8.84 0.32
CA ARG A 68 9.67 -9.54 1.16
C ARG A 68 9.55 -11.05 0.93
N GLY A 69 10.23 -11.54 -0.10
CA GLY A 69 10.13 -12.95 -0.51
C GLY A 69 8.74 -13.24 -1.06
N LEU A 70 8.04 -14.22 -0.49
CA LEU A 70 6.66 -14.58 -0.86
C LEU A 70 5.62 -13.64 -0.25
N PHE A 71 6.00 -12.83 0.75
CA PHE A 71 5.07 -11.99 1.49
C PHE A 71 5.10 -10.54 1.03
N VAL A 72 3.91 -9.95 0.90
CA VAL A 72 3.72 -8.51 0.67
C VAL A 72 3.48 -7.84 2.01
N MET A 73 4.37 -6.95 2.42
CA MET A 73 4.23 -6.22 3.66
C MET A 73 3.61 -4.84 3.43
N PRO A 74 2.68 -4.39 4.28
CA PRO A 74 2.02 -3.09 4.13
C PRO A 74 2.96 -1.91 4.41
N TRP A 75 4.14 -2.17 5.00
CA TRP A 75 5.14 -1.14 5.31
C TRP A 75 6.40 -1.28 4.44
N PRO A 76 6.88 -0.19 3.81
CA PRO A 76 8.05 -0.24 2.95
C PRO A 76 9.32 -0.55 3.75
N ASN A 77 10.27 -1.23 3.10
CA ASN A 77 11.57 -1.52 3.71
C ASN A 77 12.52 -0.31 3.62
N ARG A 78 13.26 -0.01 4.70
CA ARG A 78 14.27 1.06 4.73
C ARG A 78 15.55 0.66 3.99
N THR A 79 15.87 -0.62 3.98
CA THR A 79 17.05 -1.17 3.32
C THR A 79 16.61 -2.19 2.28
N CYS A 80 17.18 -2.16 1.08
CA CYS A 80 16.85 -3.13 0.05
C CYS A 80 17.36 -4.53 0.44
N GLY A 81 16.47 -5.50 0.62
CA GLY A 81 16.84 -6.90 0.90
C GLY A 81 17.36 -7.68 -0.32
N LYS A 82 17.92 -7.03 -1.34
CA LYS A 82 18.63 -7.68 -2.46
C LYS A 82 20.01 -7.07 -2.65
N CYS A 83 20.09 -5.74 -2.81
CA CYS A 83 21.37 -5.04 -2.99
C CYS A 83 21.94 -4.39 -1.72
N GLY A 84 21.21 -4.40 -0.59
CA GLY A 84 21.66 -3.76 0.65
C GLY A 84 21.61 -2.23 0.65
N ALA A 85 21.14 -1.58 -0.43
CA ALA A 85 21.07 -0.14 -0.53
C ALA A 85 20.15 0.47 0.55
N ARG A 86 20.58 1.58 1.16
CA ARG A 86 19.76 2.36 2.10
C ARG A 86 18.82 3.28 1.33
N LEU A 87 17.52 3.03 1.45
CA LEU A 87 16.46 3.72 0.71
C LEU A 87 15.86 4.90 1.49
N ASP A 88 16.22 5.03 2.77
CA ASP A 88 15.83 6.09 3.69
C ASP A 88 16.68 7.36 3.57
N ARG A 89 17.84 7.28 2.88
CA ARG A 89 18.78 8.39 2.73
C ARG A 89 18.81 8.87 1.28
N LYS A 90 18.90 10.20 1.07
CA LYS A 90 19.34 10.74 -0.23
C LYS A 90 20.81 10.39 -0.39
N GLU A 91 21.19 9.72 -1.48
CA GLU A 91 22.58 9.76 -1.93
C GLU A 91 22.95 11.23 -2.13
N ARG A 92 24.02 11.66 -1.46
CA ARG A 92 24.47 13.05 -1.41
C ARG A 92 25.45 13.30 -2.53
#